data_AF-A0A7K0A4V6-F1
#
_entry.id   AF-A0A7K0A4V6-F1
#
_cell.length_a   1.000
_cell.length_b   1.000
_cell.length_c   1.000
_cell.angle_alpha   90.00
_cell.angle_beta   90.00
_cell.angle_gamma   90.00
#
_symmetry.space_group_name_H-M   'P 1'
#
loop_
_entity.id
_entity.type
_entity.pdbx_description
1 polymer ?
#
loop_
_entity_poly.entity_id
_entity_poly.type
_entity_poly.pdbx_seq_one_letter_code
_entity_poly.pdbx_strand_id
1 'polypeptide(L)'
;MRLPVTADQLDEIFSPLVERVHLLLADAGFEADRTDISGMIDMRYSRQTNTITVPVERLNAFDESFVESNVDRFENLYQERFSKGSGYRDAGIDFVAFKVVGTGFEQPSPRVQALGEADPSPGLVERRRAWVPDRQVFEEFPGYGYDGLRPGNIILGPAIVWSPSTTVVLRAADTGRVDENTNLVIDVADARPS
;
A
#
# COMPACT_ATOMS: atom_id res chain seq x y z
N MET A 1 1.46 41.03 4.63
CA MET A 1 1.77 39.87 5.49
C MET A 1 3.22 39.50 5.19
N ARG A 2 4.12 39.38 6.19
CA ARG A 2 5.50 38.96 5.89
C ARG A 2 5.46 37.44 5.68
N LEU A 3 5.77 36.99 4.47
CA LEU A 3 5.82 35.57 4.16
C LEU A 3 6.95 34.90 4.96
N PRO A 4 6.76 33.64 5.39
CA PRO A 4 7.73 32.93 6.20
C PRO A 4 9.02 32.54 5.44
N VAL A 5 8.96 32.53 4.11
CA VAL A 5 10.07 32.17 3.21
C VAL A 5 9.92 32.95 1.88
N THR A 6 11.03 33.29 1.22
CA THR A 6 11.04 33.92 -0.11
C THR A 6 11.15 32.89 -1.23
N ALA A 7 10.83 33.29 -2.47
CA ALA A 7 11.02 32.45 -3.66
C ALA A 7 12.46 31.94 -3.80
N ASP A 8 13.45 32.83 -3.66
CA ASP A 8 14.87 32.46 -3.75
C ASP A 8 15.26 31.42 -2.68
N GLN A 9 14.76 31.58 -1.45
CA GLN A 9 14.99 30.61 -0.38
C GLN A 9 14.36 29.25 -0.67
N LEU A 10 13.18 29.23 -1.31
CA LEU A 10 12.56 27.98 -1.74
C LEU A 10 13.38 27.27 -2.81
N ASP A 11 13.91 27.99 -3.79
CA ASP A 11 14.79 27.43 -4.82
C ASP A 11 16.08 26.88 -4.20
N GLU A 12 16.70 27.61 -3.27
CA GLU A 12 17.89 27.16 -2.54
C GLU A 12 17.65 25.87 -1.72
N ILE A 13 16.42 25.67 -1.21
CA ILE A 13 16.07 24.50 -0.41
C ILE A 13 15.66 23.30 -1.29
N PHE A 14 14.78 23.50 -2.27
CA PHE A 14 14.23 22.41 -3.07
C PHE A 14 15.21 21.91 -4.12
N SER A 15 15.98 22.79 -4.78
CA SER A 15 16.91 22.39 -5.85
C SER A 15 17.87 21.26 -5.45
N PRO A 16 18.62 21.36 -4.33
CA PRO A 16 19.54 20.27 -3.93
C PRO A 16 18.80 19.00 -3.50
N LEU A 17 17.57 19.09 -2.99
CA LEU A 17 16.77 17.92 -2.64
C LEU A 17 16.29 17.18 -3.89
N VAL A 18 15.83 17.93 -4.89
CA VAL A 18 15.39 17.39 -6.19
C VAL A 18 16.55 16.73 -6.90
N GLU A 19 17.71 17.39 -6.98
CA GLU A 19 18.92 16.82 -7.58
C GLU A 19 19.34 15.52 -6.88
N ARG A 20 19.33 15.51 -5.54
CA ARG A 20 19.66 14.32 -4.77
C ARG A 20 18.69 13.16 -5.03
N VAL A 21 17.40 13.43 -5.15
CA VAL A 21 16.39 12.41 -5.45
C VAL A 21 16.57 11.85 -6.86
N HIS A 22 16.87 12.69 -7.85
CA HIS A 22 17.20 12.23 -9.21
C HIS A 22 18.41 11.29 -9.22
N LEU A 23 19.48 11.64 -8.50
CA LEU A 23 20.67 10.80 -8.40
C LEU A 23 20.37 9.44 -7.74
N LEU A 24 19.56 9.43 -6.69
CA LEU A 24 19.16 8.18 -6.02
C LEU A 24 18.31 7.28 -6.92
N LEU A 25 17.39 7.86 -7.71
CA LEU A 25 16.58 7.09 -8.65
C LEU A 25 17.42 6.52 -9.80
N ALA A 26 18.37 7.30 -10.31
CA ALA A 26 19.30 6.85 -11.35
C ALA A 26 20.23 5.75 -10.84
N ASP A 27 20.78 5.86 -9.62
CA ASP A 27 21.60 4.83 -8.98
C ASP A 27 20.82 3.52 -8.76
N ALA A 28 19.52 3.63 -8.47
CA ALA A 28 18.60 2.49 -8.39
C ALA A 28 18.20 1.90 -9.76
N GLY A 29 18.64 2.49 -10.87
CA GLY A 29 18.40 1.99 -12.23
C GLY A 29 17.06 2.39 -12.84
N PHE A 30 16.39 3.42 -12.30
CA PHE A 30 15.17 3.95 -12.91
C PHE A 30 15.47 5.00 -13.97
N GLU A 31 14.90 4.81 -15.16
CA GLU A 31 14.89 5.81 -16.24
C GLU A 31 13.94 6.96 -15.90
N ALA A 32 14.26 8.17 -16.38
CA ALA A 32 13.51 9.38 -16.03
C ALA A 32 12.01 9.32 -16.37
N ASP A 33 11.65 8.65 -17.47
CA ASP A 33 10.26 8.44 -17.90
C ASP A 33 9.48 7.42 -17.05
N ARG A 34 10.16 6.73 -16.14
CA ARG A 34 9.60 5.78 -15.17
C ARG A 34 9.74 6.28 -13.74
N THR A 35 9.88 7.59 -13.57
CA THR A 35 9.96 8.22 -12.26
C THR A 35 8.94 9.33 -12.11
N ASP A 36 8.45 9.52 -10.89
CA ASP A 36 7.72 10.71 -10.49
C ASP A 36 8.37 11.33 -9.25
N ILE A 37 8.40 12.66 -9.19
CA ILE A 37 9.00 13.40 -8.10
C ILE A 37 7.98 14.40 -7.56
N SER A 38 7.70 14.30 -6.27
CA SER A 38 6.75 15.17 -5.58
C SER A 38 7.40 15.86 -4.38
N GLY A 39 6.91 17.05 -4.06
CA GLY A 39 7.37 17.84 -2.91
C GLY A 39 6.32 17.96 -1.83
N MET A 40 6.78 18.16 -0.59
CA MET A 40 5.92 18.43 0.55
C MET A 40 6.60 19.41 1.49
N ILE A 41 5.79 20.19 2.21
CA ILE A 41 6.23 21.09 3.27
C ILE A 41 5.48 20.75 4.55
N ASP A 42 6.21 20.48 5.61
CA ASP A 42 5.65 20.39 6.95
C ASP A 42 5.42 21.79 7.49
N MET A 43 4.18 22.12 7.81
CA MET A 43 3.75 23.46 8.22
C MET A 43 3.01 23.41 9.55
N ARG A 44 3.11 24.49 10.34
CA ARG A 44 2.36 24.64 11.60
C ARG A 44 2.06 26.11 11.88
N TYR A 45 1.06 26.39 12.70
CA TYR A 45 0.93 27.72 13.31
C TYR A 45 2.04 27.93 14.35
N SER A 46 2.72 29.09 14.34
CA SER A 46 3.93 29.32 15.15
C SER A 46 3.74 29.19 16.66
N ARG A 47 2.50 29.30 17.15
CA ARG A 47 2.13 29.11 18.58
C ARG A 47 1.55 27.74 18.90
N GLN A 48 1.55 26.81 17.95
CA GLN A 48 0.99 25.46 18.11
C GLN A 48 2.05 24.40 17.83
N THR A 49 1.87 23.20 18.40
CA THR A 49 2.78 22.07 18.21
C THR A 49 2.35 21.13 17.09
N ASN A 50 1.14 21.30 16.56
CA ASN A 50 0.59 20.43 15.52
C ASN A 50 1.15 20.81 14.15
N THR A 51 1.79 19.84 13.51
CA THR A 51 2.33 19.97 12.15
C THR A 51 1.45 19.23 11.16
N ILE A 52 1.21 19.84 10.00
CA ILE A 52 0.53 19.23 8.87
C ILE A 52 1.50 19.19 7.68
N THR A 53 1.58 18.04 7.02
CA THR A 53 2.33 17.89 5.76
C THR A 53 1.46 18.37 4.61
N VAL A 54 1.96 19.33 3.84
CA VAL A 54 1.28 19.97 2.72
C VAL A 54 1.99 19.58 1.42
N PRO A 55 1.34 18.83 0.51
CA PRO A 55 1.89 18.58 -0.81
C PRO A 55 2.02 19.89 -1.60
N VAL A 56 3.12 20.07 -2.33
CA VAL A 56 3.34 21.26 -3.19
C VAL A 56 2.98 20.94 -4.63
N GLU A 57 2.57 21.97 -5.38
CA GLU A 57 2.15 21.81 -6.78
C GLU A 57 3.31 21.77 -7.79
N ARG A 58 4.48 22.29 -7.40
CA ARG A 58 5.66 22.41 -8.24
C ARG A 58 6.93 22.46 -7.38
N LEU A 59 8.06 22.13 -8.00
CA LEU A 59 9.37 22.05 -7.36
C LEU A 59 10.38 23.05 -7.96
N ASN A 60 9.89 24.00 -8.75
CA ASN A 60 10.67 25.05 -9.39
C ASN A 60 9.80 26.28 -9.66
N ALA A 61 10.43 27.34 -10.14
CA ALA A 61 9.76 28.58 -10.51
C ALA A 61 8.87 29.09 -9.37
N PHE A 62 9.45 29.18 -8.16
CA PHE A 62 8.73 29.69 -7.01
C PHE A 62 8.52 31.20 -7.14
N ASP A 63 7.39 31.64 -6.63
CA ASP A 63 7.01 33.05 -6.56
C ASP A 63 6.18 33.28 -5.30
N GLU A 64 5.76 34.53 -5.08
CA GLU A 64 4.90 34.89 -3.96
C GLU A 64 3.58 34.08 -3.96
N SER A 65 3.01 33.82 -5.15
CA SER A 65 1.77 33.05 -5.28
C SER A 65 1.89 31.60 -4.82
N PHE A 66 3.07 30.98 -4.97
CA PHE A 66 3.35 29.65 -4.43
C PHE A 66 3.27 29.63 -2.90
N VAL A 67 3.82 30.64 -2.24
CA VAL A 67 3.81 30.68 -0.77
C VAL A 67 2.39 30.87 -0.27
N GLU A 68 1.64 31.78 -0.89
CA GLU A 68 0.23 32.01 -0.57
C GLU A 68 -0.63 30.76 -0.78
N SER A 69 -0.47 30.07 -1.92
CA SER A 69 -1.26 28.87 -2.23
C SER A 69 -0.98 27.71 -1.25
N ASN A 70 0.28 27.52 -0.83
CA ASN A 70 0.64 26.51 0.17
C ASN A 70 0.16 26.88 1.57
N VAL A 71 0.16 28.18 1.92
CA VAL A 71 -0.45 28.67 3.17
C VAL A 71 -1.95 28.37 3.18
N ASP A 72 -2.68 28.71 2.13
CA ASP A 72 -4.12 28.45 2.08
C ASP A 72 -4.42 26.93 2.08
N ARG A 73 -3.60 26.11 1.40
CA ARG A 73 -3.69 24.64 1.44
C ARG A 73 -3.44 24.10 2.85
N PHE A 74 -2.44 24.63 3.56
CA PHE A 74 -2.20 24.29 4.97
C PHE A 74 -3.43 24.56 5.83
N GLU A 75 -4.03 25.76 5.73
CA GLU A 75 -5.18 26.12 6.55
C GLU A 75 -6.38 25.20 6.31
N ASN A 76 -6.63 24.83 5.05
CA ASN A 76 -7.69 23.89 4.69
C ASN A 76 -7.45 22.50 5.31
N LEU A 77 -6.25 21.93 5.11
CA LEU A 77 -5.89 20.63 5.66
C LEU A 77 -5.91 20.63 7.21
N TYR A 78 -5.50 21.73 7.84
CA TYR A 78 -5.54 21.88 9.29
C TYR A 78 -6.98 21.84 9.83
N GLN A 79 -7.89 22.58 9.18
CA GLN A 79 -9.30 22.62 9.57
C GLN A 79 -10.01 21.28 9.36
N GLU A 80 -9.69 20.56 8.28
CA GLU A 80 -10.18 19.20 8.04
C GLU A 80 -9.71 18.23 9.12
N ARG A 81 -8.45 18.35 9.56
CA ARG A 81 -7.85 17.39 10.51
C ARG A 81 -8.29 17.61 11.96
N PHE A 82 -8.53 18.85 12.38
CA PHE A 82 -8.77 19.18 13.78
C PHE A 82 -10.16 19.75 14.07
N SER A 83 -10.59 20.82 13.40
CA SER A 83 -11.98 21.36 13.39
C SER A 83 -12.04 22.74 12.73
N LYS A 84 -13.21 23.14 12.24
CA LYS A 84 -13.43 24.51 11.75
C LYS A 84 -13.22 25.51 12.89
N GLY A 85 -12.32 26.47 12.70
CA GLY A 85 -12.00 27.52 13.68
C GLY A 85 -10.82 27.21 14.61
N SER A 86 -10.13 26.08 14.47
CA SER A 86 -8.86 25.82 15.17
C SER A 86 -7.65 26.52 14.57
N GLY A 87 -7.84 27.21 13.45
CA GLY A 87 -6.81 27.99 12.76
C GLY A 87 -6.48 29.29 13.50
N TYR A 88 -5.20 29.67 13.52
CA TYR A 88 -4.74 30.88 14.20
C TYR A 88 -3.73 31.65 13.34
N ARG A 89 -4.22 32.19 12.21
CA ARG A 89 -3.42 32.90 11.19
C ARG A 89 -2.63 34.08 11.76
N ASP A 90 -3.16 34.76 12.77
CA ASP A 90 -2.50 35.88 13.46
C ASP A 90 -1.23 35.48 14.24
N ALA A 91 -1.02 34.18 14.53
CA ALA A 91 0.24 33.73 15.12
C ALA A 91 1.40 33.64 14.13
N GLY A 92 1.13 33.71 12.81
CA GLY A 92 2.08 33.31 11.80
C GLY A 92 2.09 31.80 11.57
N ILE A 93 2.73 31.41 10.47
CA ILE A 93 2.86 30.03 10.02
C ILE A 93 4.35 29.74 9.83
N ASP A 94 4.84 28.68 10.44
CA ASP A 94 6.21 28.19 10.28
C ASP A 94 6.24 27.11 9.21
N PHE A 95 7.24 27.19 8.34
CA PHE A 95 7.64 26.10 7.43
C PHE A 95 8.73 25.32 8.17
N VAL A 96 8.39 24.11 8.63
CA VAL A 96 9.20 23.33 9.57
C VAL A 96 10.21 22.44 8.85
N ALA A 97 9.77 21.75 7.80
CA ALA A 97 10.63 20.87 7.02
C ALA A 97 10.17 20.80 5.57
N PHE A 98 11.14 20.64 4.66
CA PHE A 98 10.92 20.48 3.24
C PHE A 98 11.32 19.06 2.84
N LYS A 99 10.46 18.40 2.07
CA LYS A 99 10.62 17.00 1.67
C LYS A 99 10.45 16.89 0.16
N VAL A 100 11.26 16.04 -0.45
CA VAL A 100 11.11 15.61 -1.83
C VAL A 100 11.10 14.10 -1.85
N VAL A 101 10.12 13.52 -2.54
CA VAL A 101 9.92 12.08 -2.65
C VAL A 101 10.04 11.70 -4.12
N GLY A 102 10.95 10.79 -4.42
CA GLY A 102 11.06 10.15 -5.73
C GLY A 102 10.42 8.77 -5.72
N THR A 103 9.57 8.51 -6.70
CA THR A 103 8.90 7.22 -6.90
C THR A 103 9.37 6.62 -8.22
N GLY A 104 10.05 5.48 -8.17
CA GLY A 104 10.37 4.69 -9.36
C GLY A 104 9.24 3.69 -9.64
N PHE A 105 8.72 3.68 -10.87
CA PHE A 105 7.66 2.78 -11.26
C PHE A 105 8.22 1.54 -11.94
N GLU A 106 8.07 0.41 -11.26
CA GLU A 106 8.15 -0.90 -11.90
C GLU A 106 6.76 -1.38 -12.27
N GLN A 107 6.54 -1.71 -13.55
CA GLN A 107 5.42 -2.58 -13.91
C GLN A 107 5.95 -4.01 -13.92
N PRO A 108 5.89 -4.74 -12.79
CA PRO A 108 6.09 -6.16 -12.85
C PRO A 108 5.03 -6.70 -13.80
N SER A 109 5.42 -7.46 -14.82
CA SER A 109 4.47 -8.20 -15.64
C SER A 109 3.90 -9.32 -14.77
N PRO A 110 2.65 -9.25 -14.26
CA PRO A 110 2.10 -10.38 -13.54
C PRO A 110 2.07 -11.55 -14.52
N ARG A 111 2.63 -12.70 -14.12
CA ARG A 111 2.52 -13.94 -14.90
C ARG A 111 1.11 -14.50 -14.68
N VAL A 112 0.12 -13.82 -15.26
CA VAL A 112 -1.26 -14.25 -15.28
C VAL A 112 -1.33 -15.50 -16.14
N GLN A 113 -1.75 -16.61 -15.55
CA GLN A 113 -2.01 -17.87 -16.24
C GLN A 113 -3.51 -17.99 -16.51
N ALA A 114 -3.87 -18.52 -17.68
CA ALA A 114 -5.27 -18.76 -18.00
C ALA A 114 -5.88 -19.77 -17.02
N LEU A 115 -7.12 -19.53 -16.59
CA LEU A 115 -7.88 -20.49 -15.80
C LEU A 115 -8.11 -21.76 -16.62
N GLY A 116 -7.75 -22.90 -16.04
CA GLY A 116 -8.04 -24.23 -16.57
C GLY A 116 -9.31 -24.81 -15.94
N GLU A 117 -9.35 -26.14 -15.88
CA GLU A 117 -10.47 -26.88 -15.30
C GLU A 117 -10.55 -26.71 -13.78
N ALA A 118 -11.77 -26.84 -13.25
CA ALA A 118 -12.03 -26.76 -11.82
C ALA A 118 -11.46 -27.96 -11.02
N ASP A 119 -11.11 -29.07 -11.68
CA ASP A 119 -10.70 -30.30 -11.02
C ASP A 119 -9.31 -30.17 -10.34
N PRO A 120 -9.23 -30.29 -9.00
CA PRO A 120 -7.96 -30.26 -8.28
C PRO A 120 -7.28 -31.63 -8.21
N SER A 121 -7.84 -32.69 -8.81
CA SER A 121 -7.32 -34.06 -8.70
C SER A 121 -5.85 -34.25 -9.08
N PRO A 122 -5.25 -33.49 -10.04
CA PRO A 122 -3.81 -33.58 -10.31
C PRO A 122 -2.93 -33.16 -9.13
N GLY A 123 -3.47 -32.34 -8.22
CA GLY A 123 -2.80 -31.92 -7.00
C GLY A 123 -3.00 -32.87 -5.82
N LEU A 124 -3.85 -33.91 -5.92
CA LEU A 124 -4.13 -34.82 -4.82
C LEU A 124 -2.91 -35.70 -4.53
N VAL A 125 -2.38 -35.61 -3.31
CA VAL A 125 -1.18 -36.35 -2.87
C VAL A 125 -1.56 -37.53 -1.98
N GLU A 126 -2.36 -37.27 -0.96
CA GLU A 126 -2.78 -38.31 0.00
C GLU A 126 -4.15 -38.00 0.61
N ARG A 127 -4.71 -38.95 1.35
CA ARG A 127 -5.79 -38.68 2.30
C ARG A 127 -5.21 -38.78 3.71
N ARG A 128 -5.46 -37.78 4.54
CA ARG A 128 -4.88 -37.70 5.88
C ARG A 128 -5.96 -37.59 6.94
N ARG A 129 -5.82 -38.37 8.01
CA ARG A 129 -6.69 -38.26 9.19
C ARG A 129 -6.37 -36.99 9.96
N ALA A 130 -7.37 -36.15 10.16
CA ALA A 130 -7.30 -34.91 10.94
C ALA A 130 -8.37 -34.91 12.04
N TRP A 131 -8.06 -34.32 13.19
CA TRP A 131 -9.01 -34.13 14.27
C TRP A 131 -9.92 -32.94 13.96
N VAL A 132 -11.23 -33.12 14.09
CA VAL A 132 -12.25 -32.08 13.91
C VAL A 132 -12.77 -31.68 15.30
N PRO A 133 -12.33 -30.52 15.85
CA PRO A 133 -12.66 -30.14 17.22
C PRO A 133 -14.16 -30.06 17.50
N ASP A 134 -14.94 -29.45 16.59
CA ASP A 134 -16.37 -29.21 16.77
C ASP A 134 -17.19 -30.51 16.88
N ARG A 135 -16.75 -31.56 16.17
CA ARG A 135 -17.42 -32.87 16.16
C ARG A 135 -16.74 -33.91 17.06
N GLN A 136 -15.58 -33.58 17.62
CA GLN A 136 -14.77 -34.48 18.45
C GLN A 136 -14.49 -35.84 17.79
N VAL A 137 -14.19 -35.85 16.49
CA VAL A 137 -13.89 -37.06 15.72
C VAL A 137 -12.66 -36.86 14.84
N PHE A 138 -12.03 -37.97 14.44
CA PHE A 138 -11.04 -37.98 13.36
C PHE A 138 -11.74 -38.25 12.03
N GLU A 139 -11.47 -37.42 11.03
CA GLU A 139 -12.00 -37.54 9.68
C GLU A 139 -10.87 -37.56 8.65
N GLU A 140 -11.09 -38.22 7.51
CA GLU A 140 -10.13 -38.26 6.41
C GLU A 140 -10.30 -37.08 5.48
N PHE A 141 -9.30 -36.21 5.41
CA PHE A 141 -9.29 -35.05 4.53
C PHE A 141 -8.47 -35.38 3.28
N PRO A 142 -8.94 -35.08 2.06
CA PRO A 142 -8.07 -35.03 0.89
C PRO A 142 -6.97 -34.00 1.11
N GLY A 143 -5.76 -34.39 0.78
CA GLY A 143 -4.55 -33.60 0.95
C GLY A 143 -3.92 -33.30 -0.39
N TYR A 144 -3.78 -32.02 -0.70
CA TYR A 144 -3.27 -31.54 -1.98
C TYR A 144 -1.87 -30.95 -1.84
N GLY A 145 -0.98 -31.27 -2.77
CA GLY A 145 0.28 -30.57 -2.94
C GLY A 145 0.05 -29.34 -3.80
N TYR A 146 0.39 -28.16 -3.28
CA TYR A 146 0.15 -26.88 -3.94
C TYR A 146 0.81 -26.81 -5.33
N ASP A 147 2.00 -27.37 -5.50
CA ASP A 147 2.73 -27.41 -6.78
C ASP A 147 2.00 -28.23 -7.87
N GLY A 148 1.08 -29.12 -7.47
CA GLY A 148 0.24 -29.89 -8.38
C GLY A 148 -1.06 -29.18 -8.78
N LEU A 149 -1.42 -28.09 -8.10
CA LEU A 149 -2.62 -27.31 -8.42
C LEU A 149 -2.35 -26.33 -9.57
N ARG A 150 -3.41 -25.99 -10.30
CA ARG A 150 -3.37 -25.06 -11.43
C ARG A 150 -4.44 -23.98 -11.29
N PRO A 151 -4.24 -22.79 -11.88
CA PRO A 151 -5.27 -21.76 -11.99
C PRO A 151 -6.59 -22.35 -12.48
N GLY A 152 -7.68 -22.02 -11.80
CA GLY A 152 -9.01 -22.57 -12.05
C GLY A 152 -9.42 -23.69 -11.09
N ASN A 153 -8.47 -24.42 -10.50
CA ASN A 153 -8.77 -25.51 -9.57
C ASN A 153 -9.58 -25.02 -8.34
N ILE A 154 -10.60 -25.79 -7.98
CA ILE A 154 -11.49 -25.54 -6.83
C ILE A 154 -11.34 -26.68 -5.82
N ILE A 155 -11.06 -26.33 -4.58
CA ILE A 155 -10.85 -27.26 -3.48
C ILE A 155 -11.98 -27.03 -2.47
N LEU A 156 -12.89 -27.98 -2.39
CA LEU A 156 -13.96 -27.96 -1.40
C LEU A 156 -13.44 -28.53 -0.08
N GLY A 157 -13.68 -27.81 1.01
CA GLY A 157 -13.40 -28.33 2.33
C GLY A 157 -14.33 -29.50 2.72
N PRO A 158 -13.96 -30.31 3.72
CA PRO A 158 -12.72 -30.22 4.47
C PRO A 158 -11.53 -30.77 3.66
N ALA A 159 -10.41 -30.06 3.65
CA ALA A 159 -9.21 -30.43 2.89
C ALA A 159 -7.93 -29.85 3.51
N ILE A 160 -6.78 -30.40 3.12
CA ILE A 160 -5.46 -29.88 3.51
C ILE A 160 -4.69 -29.54 2.23
N VAL A 161 -4.01 -28.40 2.21
CA VAL A 161 -3.11 -28.01 1.11
C VAL A 161 -1.72 -27.77 1.68
N TRP A 162 -0.72 -28.46 1.15
CA TRP A 162 0.68 -28.33 1.55
C TRP A 162 1.47 -27.56 0.51
N SER A 163 2.27 -26.60 0.97
CA SER A 163 3.37 -26.02 0.21
C SER A 163 4.68 -26.18 0.99
N PRO A 164 5.84 -25.93 0.36
CA PRO A 164 7.12 -25.95 1.07
C PRO A 164 7.21 -24.94 2.23
N SER A 165 6.41 -23.86 2.18
CA SER A 165 6.46 -22.76 3.15
C SER A 165 5.30 -22.76 4.16
N THR A 166 4.19 -23.46 3.88
CA THR A 166 3.00 -23.42 4.74
C THR A 166 2.10 -24.64 4.57
N THR A 167 1.15 -24.81 5.49
CA THR A 167 0.07 -25.79 5.41
C THR A 167 -1.25 -25.06 5.66
N VAL A 168 -2.18 -25.22 4.73
CA VAL A 168 -3.53 -24.65 4.79
C VAL A 168 -4.53 -25.75 5.10
N VAL A 169 -5.43 -25.51 6.05
CA VAL A 169 -6.55 -26.41 6.33
C VAL A 169 -7.84 -25.69 5.97
N LEU A 170 -8.59 -26.25 5.03
CA LEU A 170 -9.94 -25.81 4.68
C LEU A 170 -10.92 -26.59 5.57
N ARG A 171 -11.80 -25.89 6.28
CA ARG A 171 -12.89 -26.49 7.06
C ARG A 171 -14.03 -26.89 6.15
N ALA A 172 -14.99 -27.65 6.67
CA ALA A 172 -16.07 -28.26 5.86
C ALA A 172 -16.88 -27.30 4.97
N ALA A 173 -16.97 -26.02 5.35
CA ALA A 173 -17.68 -24.99 4.57
C ALA A 173 -16.76 -24.00 3.86
N ASP A 174 -15.44 -24.10 4.05
CA ASP A 174 -14.49 -23.24 3.35
C ASP A 174 -14.29 -23.73 1.91
N THR A 175 -14.04 -22.80 0.99
CA THR A 175 -13.70 -23.12 -0.41
C THR A 175 -12.38 -22.47 -0.79
N GLY A 176 -11.46 -23.26 -1.32
CA GLY A 176 -10.21 -22.77 -1.90
C GLY A 176 -10.30 -22.70 -3.43
N ARG A 177 -9.76 -21.64 -4.03
CA ARG A 177 -9.64 -21.49 -5.49
C ARG A 177 -8.24 -21.00 -5.86
N VAL A 178 -7.64 -21.60 -6.87
CA VAL A 178 -6.38 -21.07 -7.44
C VAL A 178 -6.71 -20.02 -8.49
N ASP A 179 -6.32 -18.76 -8.26
CA ASP A 179 -6.55 -17.67 -9.20
C ASP A 179 -5.51 -17.65 -10.35
N GLU A 180 -5.67 -16.72 -11.29
CA GLU A 180 -4.78 -16.56 -12.43
C GLU A 180 -3.34 -16.18 -12.04
N ASN A 181 -3.16 -15.60 -10.85
CA ASN A 181 -1.86 -15.26 -10.29
C ASN A 181 -1.26 -16.42 -9.48
N THR A 182 -1.87 -17.61 -9.55
CA THR A 182 -1.55 -18.81 -8.80
C THR A 182 -1.81 -18.72 -7.29
N ASN A 183 -2.43 -17.66 -6.78
CA ASN A 183 -2.77 -17.57 -5.36
C ASN A 183 -3.85 -18.60 -4.99
N LEU A 184 -3.72 -19.23 -3.82
CA LEU A 184 -4.84 -19.96 -3.20
C LEU A 184 -5.72 -18.96 -2.44
N VAL A 185 -6.82 -18.55 -3.07
CA VAL A 185 -7.85 -17.69 -2.46
C VAL A 185 -8.81 -18.56 -1.68
N ILE A 186 -9.09 -18.19 -0.42
CA ILE A 186 -9.94 -18.96 0.47
C ILE A 186 -11.16 -18.13 0.86
N ASP A 187 -12.32 -18.62 0.48
CA ASP A 187 -13.59 -18.12 0.98
C ASP A 187 -13.90 -18.86 2.29
N VAL A 188 -13.72 -18.15 3.40
CA VAL A 188 -13.95 -18.66 4.74
C VAL A 188 -15.44 -18.55 5.04
N ALA A 189 -16.11 -19.67 5.24
CA ALA A 189 -17.51 -19.65 5.62
C ALA A 189 -17.70 -19.06 7.03
N ASP A 190 -18.77 -18.29 7.19
CA ASP A 190 -19.17 -17.70 8.47
C ASP A 190 -19.20 -18.78 9.55
N ALA A 191 -18.48 -18.53 10.65
CA ALA A 191 -18.46 -19.39 11.82
C ALA A 191 -19.79 -19.26 12.58
N ARG A 192 -20.87 -19.84 12.05
CA ARG A 192 -22.04 -20.15 12.89
C ARG A 192 -21.99 -21.63 13.26
N PRO A 193 -21.81 -21.98 14.54
CA PRO A 193 -21.98 -23.34 14.99
C PRO A 193 -23.46 -23.74 14.80
N SER A 194 -23.68 -24.84 14.09
CA SER A 194 -24.92 -25.62 14.16
C SER A 194 -24.96 -26.41 15.47
#